data_AF-A0A4Y9SXF3-F1
#
_entry.id   AF-A0A4Y9SXF3-F1
#
_cell.length_a   1.000
_cell.length_b   1.000
_cell.length_c   1.000
_cell.angle_alpha   90.00
_cell.angle_beta   90.00
_cell.angle_gamma   90.00
#
_symmetry.space_group_name_H-M   'P 1'
#
loop_
_entity.id
_entity.type
_entity.pdbx_description
1 polymer ?
#
loop_
_entity_poly.entity_id
_entity_poly.type
_entity_poly.pdbx_seq_one_letter_code
_entity_poly.pdbx_strand_id
1 'polypeptide(L)'
;MMKKLVALALIFLTASGAASAGLPGTDSAAPAHRVTFSFHSAFLMNLHHFLCDMAVHKDKLSNVVWQITPTENEMRTLSKAIDFYRANYALLGIREDPTMISIKRALSVDDTRSDITGLGLPPALAAVLAEAAPIYAKDLWPVHDKSNRAWIARASDLDAAYGAEIQAAVERDMEAPFPSGPIRTDVVFDTGSRQGAYTDEQIVMPSARVDYQDFASLEMLYHEATHTTVTEPLEEAIDTHLKNTGRNPDSDLWHVVQFYTVGAATHDVLARHGKPGYETYADKRGLYTGYWAPFMPVINSAWRRHMAGEIDMREAVKQMVDRLPAQ
;
A
#
# COMPACT_ATOMS: atom_id res chain seq x y z
N MET A 1 -68.65 -14.17 48.88
CA MET A 1 -67.25 -14.45 49.27
C MET A 1 -66.34 -13.58 48.40
N MET A 2 -65.64 -12.62 49.03
CA MET A 2 -64.37 -11.95 48.64
C MET A 2 -64.09 -11.67 47.13
N LYS A 3 -64.05 -10.38 46.72
CA LYS A 3 -62.85 -9.53 46.46
C LYS A 3 -62.12 -9.95 45.15
N LYS A 4 -61.85 -9.13 44.10
CA LYS A 4 -61.42 -7.72 43.88
C LYS A 4 -61.75 -7.34 42.41
N LEU A 5 -62.33 -6.18 42.08
CA LEU A 5 -61.72 -4.87 41.71
C LEU A 5 -60.58 -4.85 40.65
N VAL A 6 -60.85 -4.08 39.57
CA VAL A 6 -59.98 -3.06 38.90
C VAL A 6 -58.90 -3.62 37.93
N ALA A 7 -58.61 -3.08 36.74
CA ALA A 7 -58.82 -1.75 36.16
C ALA A 7 -59.06 -1.80 34.63
N LEU A 8 -59.80 -0.80 34.13
CA LEU A 8 -59.92 -0.45 32.72
C LEU A 8 -58.73 0.47 32.36
N ALA A 9 -57.82 0.02 31.48
CA ALA A 9 -56.74 0.85 30.96
C ALA A 9 -57.14 1.44 29.61
N LEU A 10 -57.34 2.76 29.56
CA LEU A 10 -57.39 3.54 28.33
C LEU A 10 -55.97 3.56 27.72
N ILE A 11 -55.81 3.00 26.53
CA ILE A 11 -54.60 3.17 25.73
C ILE A 11 -54.77 4.45 24.91
N PHE A 12 -54.04 5.50 25.28
CA PHE A 12 -53.83 6.67 24.42
C PHE A 12 -52.86 6.27 23.30
N LEU A 13 -53.31 6.31 22.04
CA LEU A 13 -52.42 6.34 20.88
C LEU A 13 -51.73 7.71 20.85
N THR A 14 -50.46 7.76 21.24
CA THR A 14 -49.56 8.84 20.85
C THR A 14 -48.74 8.36 19.66
N ALA A 15 -49.05 8.89 18.47
CA ALA A 15 -48.22 8.75 17.29
C ALA A 15 -46.92 9.54 17.50
N SER A 16 -45.90 8.87 18.03
CA SER A 16 -44.53 9.39 18.03
C SER A 16 -43.96 9.18 16.63
N GLY A 17 -44.08 10.20 15.79
CA GLY A 17 -43.28 10.34 14.57
C GLY A 17 -41.82 10.50 14.98
N ALA A 18 -41.11 9.38 15.10
CA ALA A 18 -39.66 9.38 15.12
C ALA A 18 -39.20 9.71 13.70
N ALA A 19 -38.92 10.99 13.44
CA ALA A 19 -38.06 11.37 12.35
C ALA A 19 -36.69 10.75 12.64
N SER A 20 -36.44 9.57 12.06
CA SER A 20 -35.08 9.10 11.85
C SER A 20 -34.46 10.12 10.90
N ALA A 21 -33.65 11.02 11.46
CA ALA A 21 -32.65 11.71 10.68
C ALA A 21 -31.67 10.63 10.20
N GLY A 22 -31.97 10.06 9.04
CA GLY A 22 -31.01 9.26 8.31
C GLY A 22 -29.77 10.11 8.09
N LEU A 23 -28.61 9.61 8.50
CA LEU A 23 -27.34 10.07 7.97
C LEU A 23 -27.49 10.13 6.44
N PRO A 24 -27.04 11.19 5.75
CA PRO A 24 -27.03 11.18 4.30
C PRO A 24 -26.27 9.93 3.86
N GLY A 25 -26.98 8.99 3.23
CA GLY A 25 -26.36 7.85 2.60
C GLY A 25 -25.43 8.41 1.53
N THR A 26 -24.13 8.29 1.75
CA THR A 26 -23.15 8.40 0.69
C THR A 26 -23.28 7.15 -0.17
N ASP A 27 -24.31 7.13 -1.02
CA ASP A 27 -24.25 6.35 -2.26
C ASP A 27 -23.05 6.92 -3.01
N SER A 28 -21.87 6.37 -2.73
CA SER A 28 -20.66 6.71 -3.46
C SER A 28 -20.93 6.28 -4.89
N ALA A 29 -21.26 7.25 -5.74
CA ALA A 29 -21.43 7.00 -7.16
C ALA A 29 -20.20 6.22 -7.65
N ALA A 30 -20.43 5.20 -8.49
CA ALA A 30 -19.35 4.42 -9.05
C ALA A 30 -18.33 5.36 -9.74
N PRO A 31 -17.04 5.05 -9.69
CA PRO A 31 -16.03 5.91 -10.30
C PRO A 31 -16.24 5.97 -11.81
N ALA A 32 -15.80 7.08 -12.44
CA ALA A 32 -16.01 7.32 -13.87
C ALA A 32 -15.38 6.22 -14.75
N HIS A 33 -14.26 5.65 -14.29
CA HIS A 33 -13.65 4.42 -14.81
C HIS A 33 -13.12 3.58 -13.65
N ARG A 34 -12.80 2.32 -13.90
CA ARG A 34 -12.12 1.47 -12.92
C ARG A 34 -10.63 1.47 -13.19
N VAL A 35 -9.84 1.75 -12.15
CA VAL A 35 -8.42 1.42 -12.16
C VAL A 35 -8.26 -0.10 -12.28
N THR A 36 -7.26 -0.55 -13.02
CA THR A 36 -6.96 -1.97 -13.18
C THR A 36 -5.51 -2.25 -12.81
N PHE A 37 -5.28 -3.41 -12.20
CA PHE A 37 -3.96 -3.85 -11.76
C PHE A 37 -3.50 -5.01 -12.63
N SER A 38 -2.38 -4.82 -13.33
CA SER A 38 -1.71 -5.91 -14.04
C SER A 38 -0.76 -6.59 -13.07
N PHE A 39 -1.24 -7.66 -12.41
CA PHE A 39 -0.44 -8.39 -11.42
C PHE A 39 0.58 -9.33 -12.07
N HIS A 40 1.81 -9.27 -11.57
CA HIS A 40 2.94 -10.07 -12.05
C HIS A 40 3.62 -10.80 -10.89
N SER A 41 4.05 -12.04 -11.13
CA SER A 41 5.00 -12.75 -10.27
C SER A 41 6.15 -13.18 -11.16
N ALA A 42 7.10 -12.28 -11.35
CA ALA A 42 8.22 -12.48 -12.25
C ALA A 42 9.44 -13.08 -11.56
N PHE A 43 9.99 -14.14 -12.16
CA PHE A 43 11.14 -14.89 -11.63
C PHE A 43 12.34 -13.98 -11.35
N LEU A 44 12.76 -13.19 -12.35
CA LEU A 44 13.93 -12.33 -12.24
C LEU A 44 13.72 -11.15 -11.26
N MET A 45 12.49 -10.61 -11.19
CA MET A 45 12.14 -9.59 -10.19
C MET A 45 12.23 -10.13 -8.77
N ASN A 46 11.76 -11.36 -8.54
CA ASN A 46 11.84 -12.00 -7.24
C ASN A 46 13.28 -12.37 -6.86
N LEU A 47 14.08 -12.86 -7.80
CA LEU A 47 15.50 -13.12 -7.57
C LEU A 47 16.26 -11.83 -7.19
N HIS A 48 16.00 -10.74 -7.91
CA HIS A 48 16.60 -9.43 -7.61
C HIS A 48 16.25 -8.95 -6.20
N HIS A 49 14.97 -8.99 -5.84
CA HIS A 49 14.52 -8.56 -4.51
C HIS A 49 15.02 -9.48 -3.40
N PHE A 50 15.10 -10.79 -3.64
CA PHE A 50 15.72 -11.72 -2.70
C PHE A 50 17.18 -11.35 -2.42
N LEU A 51 17.97 -11.07 -3.45
CA LEU A 51 19.37 -10.67 -3.28
C LEU A 51 19.52 -9.30 -2.60
N CYS A 52 18.66 -8.33 -2.93
CA CYS A 52 18.57 -7.05 -2.22
C CYS A 52 18.28 -7.24 -0.72
N ASP A 53 17.26 -8.04 -0.40
CA ASP A 53 16.85 -8.30 0.98
C ASP A 53 17.97 -8.96 1.80
N MET A 54 18.63 -9.98 1.25
CA MET A 54 19.77 -10.63 1.90
C MET A 54 21.00 -9.70 2.05
N ALA A 55 21.18 -8.76 1.12
CA ALA A 55 22.27 -7.82 1.16
C ALA A 55 22.11 -6.79 2.30
N VAL A 56 20.89 -6.30 2.50
CA VAL A 56 20.52 -5.35 3.56
C VAL A 56 20.41 -6.03 4.93
N HIS A 57 19.85 -7.24 4.98
CA HIS A 57 19.61 -7.98 6.22
C HIS A 57 20.55 -9.19 6.37
N LYS A 58 21.76 -8.95 6.89
CA LYS A 58 22.86 -9.92 6.96
C LYS A 58 22.50 -11.25 7.62
N ASP A 59 21.59 -11.24 8.58
CA ASP A 59 21.21 -12.44 9.35
C ASP A 59 20.03 -13.22 8.71
N LYS A 60 19.41 -12.70 7.64
CA LYS A 60 18.27 -13.38 7.01
C LYS A 60 18.67 -14.67 6.29
N LEU A 61 19.85 -14.71 5.65
CA LEU A 61 20.28 -15.89 4.89
C LEU A 61 20.35 -17.15 5.77
N SER A 62 20.82 -17.03 7.01
CA SER A 62 20.88 -18.15 7.96
C SER A 62 19.50 -18.62 8.45
N ASN A 63 18.47 -17.80 8.27
CA ASN A 63 17.09 -18.12 8.64
C ASN A 63 16.25 -18.61 7.46
N VAL A 64 16.84 -18.70 6.26
CA VAL A 64 16.15 -19.26 5.10
C VAL A 64 15.88 -20.74 5.33
N VAL A 65 14.62 -21.13 5.18
CA VAL A 65 14.19 -22.52 5.29
C VAL A 65 14.33 -23.19 3.92
N TRP A 66 15.38 -24.00 3.78
CA TRP A 66 15.64 -24.76 2.57
C TRP A 66 14.85 -26.07 2.56
N GLN A 67 14.06 -26.35 1.52
CA GLN A 67 13.48 -27.69 1.33
C GLN A 67 14.52 -28.65 0.76
N ILE A 68 15.41 -28.12 -0.07
CA ILE A 68 16.58 -28.79 -0.62
C ILE A 68 17.81 -28.00 -0.20
N THR A 69 18.58 -28.55 0.74
CA THR A 69 19.81 -27.92 1.24
C THR A 69 20.78 -27.65 0.07
N PRO A 70 21.20 -26.39 -0.13
CA PRO A 70 22.18 -26.09 -1.16
C PRO A 70 23.53 -26.73 -0.81
N THR A 71 24.24 -27.18 -1.83
CA THR A 71 25.62 -27.66 -1.70
C THR A 71 26.54 -26.53 -1.23
N GLU A 72 27.72 -26.86 -0.71
CA GLU A 72 28.71 -25.85 -0.33
C GLU A 72 29.10 -24.92 -1.49
N ASN A 73 29.13 -25.44 -2.71
CA ASN A 73 29.42 -24.63 -3.90
C ASN A 73 28.26 -23.69 -4.23
N GLU A 74 27.01 -24.17 -4.18
CA GLU A 74 25.82 -23.32 -4.37
C GLU A 74 25.76 -22.23 -3.29
N MET A 75 25.99 -22.56 -2.02
CA MET A 75 26.04 -21.56 -0.94
C MET A 75 27.14 -20.53 -1.18
N ARG A 76 28.32 -20.93 -1.65
CA ARG A 76 29.41 -20.00 -1.97
C ARG A 76 29.05 -19.07 -3.11
N THR A 77 28.41 -19.57 -4.17
CA THR A 77 27.91 -18.75 -5.28
C THR A 77 26.86 -17.75 -4.79
N LEU A 78 25.91 -18.20 -3.98
CA LEU A 78 24.87 -17.34 -3.44
C LEU A 78 25.44 -16.25 -2.53
N SER A 79 26.36 -16.59 -1.62
CA SER A 79 27.03 -15.60 -0.77
C SER A 79 27.79 -14.55 -1.60
N LYS A 80 28.47 -14.94 -2.68
CA LYS A 80 29.12 -13.99 -3.60
C LYS A 80 28.11 -13.04 -4.26
N ALA A 81 26.96 -13.55 -4.68
CA ALA A 81 25.90 -12.72 -5.25
C ALA A 81 25.37 -11.70 -4.23
N ILE A 82 25.16 -12.12 -2.98
CA ILE A 82 24.72 -11.25 -1.89
C ILE A 82 25.78 -10.19 -1.56
N ASP A 83 27.06 -10.57 -1.52
CA ASP A 83 28.16 -9.63 -1.29
C ASP A 83 28.28 -8.60 -2.41
N PHE A 84 28.05 -9.02 -3.66
CA PHE A 84 27.98 -8.12 -4.80
C PHE A 84 26.82 -7.11 -4.65
N TYR A 85 25.62 -7.56 -4.29
CA TYR A 85 24.49 -6.67 -4.03
C TYR A 85 24.76 -5.71 -2.87
N ARG A 86 25.42 -6.21 -1.81
CA ARG A 86 25.79 -5.38 -0.65
C ARG A 86 26.75 -4.26 -1.03
N ALA A 87 27.72 -4.56 -1.88
CA ALA A 87 28.72 -3.59 -2.31
C ALA A 87 28.17 -2.55 -3.32
N ASN A 88 27.18 -2.91 -4.13
CA ASN A 88 26.76 -2.09 -5.27
C ASN A 88 25.34 -1.50 -5.17
N TYR A 89 24.43 -2.14 -4.44
CA TYR A 89 22.99 -1.80 -4.48
C TYR A 89 22.34 -1.60 -3.10
N ALA A 90 22.89 -2.15 -2.02
CA ALA A 90 22.23 -2.12 -0.70
C ALA A 90 22.07 -0.72 -0.09
N LEU A 91 22.83 0.27 -0.55
CA LEU A 91 22.72 1.67 -0.12
C LEU A 91 21.92 2.54 -1.11
N LEU A 92 21.52 1.99 -2.25
CA LEU A 92 20.71 2.72 -3.22
C LEU A 92 19.25 2.69 -2.78
N GLY A 93 18.56 3.82 -2.98
CA GLY A 93 17.12 3.90 -2.78
C GLY A 93 16.39 2.99 -3.74
N ILE A 94 15.76 1.91 -3.24
CA ILE A 94 15.12 0.91 -4.11
C ILE A 94 13.99 1.49 -4.98
N ARG A 95 13.38 2.59 -4.51
CA ARG A 95 12.28 3.29 -5.17
C ARG A 95 12.78 4.45 -6.03
N GLU A 96 13.63 5.32 -5.47
CA GLU A 96 14.04 6.57 -6.13
C GLU A 96 15.32 6.51 -6.96
N ASP A 97 16.20 5.52 -6.77
CA ASP A 97 17.47 5.47 -7.51
C ASP A 97 17.23 5.09 -8.98
N PRO A 98 17.66 5.92 -9.97
CA PRO A 98 17.43 5.64 -11.38
C PRO A 98 18.03 4.31 -11.87
N THR A 99 19.12 3.85 -11.26
CA THR A 99 19.73 2.55 -11.56
C THR A 99 18.78 1.43 -11.14
N MET A 100 18.25 1.50 -9.91
CA MET A 100 17.31 0.52 -9.38
C MET A 100 16.00 0.49 -10.19
N ILE A 101 15.50 1.65 -10.62
CA ILE A 101 14.33 1.73 -11.51
C ILE A 101 14.63 1.03 -12.84
N SER A 102 15.77 1.35 -13.49
CA SER A 102 16.12 0.73 -14.78
C SER A 102 16.29 -0.78 -14.70
N ILE A 103 16.87 -1.29 -13.60
CA ILE A 103 17.04 -2.72 -13.36
C ILE A 103 15.67 -3.38 -13.25
N LYS A 104 14.77 -2.86 -12.41
CA LYS A 104 13.42 -3.43 -12.26
C LYS A 104 12.67 -3.46 -13.58
N ARG A 105 12.68 -2.36 -14.35
CA ARG A 105 12.07 -2.31 -15.69
C ARG A 105 12.60 -3.42 -16.61
N ALA A 106 13.91 -3.67 -16.61
CA ALA A 106 14.52 -4.71 -17.43
C ALA A 106 14.16 -6.13 -16.95
N LEU A 107 13.99 -6.36 -15.64
CA LEU A 107 13.66 -7.66 -15.07
C LEU A 107 12.15 -7.98 -15.11
N SER A 108 11.32 -6.97 -15.31
CA SER A 108 9.86 -7.01 -15.35
C SER A 108 9.25 -7.49 -16.69
N VAL A 109 10.06 -7.83 -17.69
CA VAL A 109 9.56 -8.03 -19.07
C VAL A 109 8.66 -9.25 -19.29
N ASP A 110 8.87 -10.34 -18.54
CA ASP A 110 8.13 -11.61 -18.66
C ASP A 110 8.21 -12.38 -17.34
N ASP A 111 7.06 -12.80 -16.82
CA ASP A 111 6.94 -13.50 -15.55
C ASP A 111 7.78 -14.78 -15.47
N THR A 112 7.82 -15.52 -16.58
CA THR A 112 8.40 -16.88 -16.64
C THR A 112 9.86 -16.88 -17.03
N ARG A 113 10.36 -15.74 -17.52
CA ARG A 113 11.70 -15.62 -18.06
C ARG A 113 12.74 -15.77 -16.94
N SER A 114 13.64 -16.73 -17.11
CA SER A 114 14.79 -16.96 -16.22
C SER A 114 16.13 -16.62 -16.88
N ASP A 115 16.16 -16.41 -18.20
CA ASP A 115 17.36 -16.04 -18.94
C ASP A 115 17.51 -14.50 -18.99
N ILE A 116 18.68 -14.04 -18.58
CA ILE A 116 19.12 -12.63 -18.53
C ILE A 116 19.57 -12.05 -19.88
N THR A 117 19.75 -12.89 -20.90
CA THR A 117 20.35 -12.51 -22.18
C THR A 117 19.55 -11.43 -22.91
N GLY A 118 20.16 -10.28 -23.22
CA GLY A 118 19.49 -9.23 -23.99
C GLY A 118 18.54 -8.33 -23.19
N LEU A 119 18.54 -8.40 -21.85
CA LEU A 119 17.76 -7.49 -20.99
C LEU A 119 18.37 -6.08 -20.84
N GLY A 120 19.55 -5.84 -21.39
CA GLY A 120 20.22 -4.53 -21.25
C GLY A 120 20.73 -4.23 -19.84
N LEU A 121 20.89 -5.24 -18.99
CA LEU A 121 21.44 -5.11 -17.64
C LEU A 121 22.96 -4.82 -17.66
N PRO A 122 23.51 -4.15 -16.64
CA PRO A 122 24.96 -4.06 -16.45
C PRO A 122 25.61 -5.45 -16.50
N PRO A 123 26.72 -5.66 -17.25
CA PRO A 123 27.27 -7.01 -17.48
C PRO A 123 27.61 -7.78 -16.19
N ALA A 124 28.13 -7.08 -15.17
CA ALA A 124 28.44 -7.70 -13.87
C ALA A 124 27.18 -8.16 -13.13
N LEU A 125 26.11 -7.35 -13.14
CA LEU A 125 24.83 -7.74 -12.56
C LEU A 125 24.21 -8.91 -13.30
N ALA A 126 24.26 -8.89 -14.63
CA ALA A 126 23.77 -9.97 -15.46
C ALA A 126 24.46 -11.30 -15.10
N ALA A 127 25.79 -11.32 -15.04
CA ALA A 127 26.55 -12.50 -14.64
C ALA A 127 26.16 -13.02 -13.25
N VAL A 128 26.03 -12.12 -12.26
CA VAL A 128 25.63 -12.48 -10.89
C VAL A 128 24.23 -13.09 -10.85
N LEU A 129 23.26 -12.49 -11.56
CA LEU A 129 21.91 -13.04 -11.65
C LEU A 129 21.89 -14.40 -12.35
N ALA A 130 22.65 -14.56 -13.43
CA ALA A 130 22.75 -15.83 -14.17
C ALA A 130 23.31 -16.97 -13.31
N GLU A 131 24.32 -16.69 -12.48
CA GLU A 131 24.91 -17.68 -11.58
C GLU A 131 23.99 -18.04 -10.40
N ALA A 132 23.25 -17.07 -9.86
CA ALA A 132 22.34 -17.29 -8.74
C ALA A 132 21.00 -17.92 -9.15
N ALA A 133 20.55 -17.69 -10.39
CA ALA A 133 19.24 -18.12 -10.86
C ALA A 133 18.97 -19.63 -10.70
N PRO A 134 19.88 -20.56 -11.05
CA PRO A 134 19.63 -21.99 -10.88
C PRO A 134 19.45 -22.40 -9.41
N ILE A 135 20.18 -21.76 -8.49
CA ILE A 135 20.10 -22.02 -7.05
C ILE A 135 18.75 -21.55 -6.51
N TYR A 136 18.35 -20.35 -6.90
CA TYR A 136 17.06 -19.77 -6.54
C TYR A 136 15.89 -20.58 -7.11
N ALA A 137 15.98 -20.99 -8.38
CA ALA A 137 14.96 -21.77 -9.08
C ALA A 137 14.70 -23.14 -8.45
N LYS A 138 15.75 -23.78 -7.94
CA LYS A 138 15.71 -25.14 -7.40
C LYS A 138 14.83 -25.27 -6.15
N ASP A 139 14.83 -24.26 -5.28
CA ASP A 139 14.23 -24.39 -3.94
C ASP A 139 13.36 -23.20 -3.51
N LEU A 140 13.86 -21.97 -3.73
CA LEU A 140 13.20 -20.76 -3.22
C LEU A 140 12.07 -20.30 -4.13
N TRP A 141 12.27 -20.33 -5.45
CA TRP A 141 11.29 -19.85 -6.41
C TRP A 141 9.92 -20.53 -6.29
N PRO A 142 9.79 -21.87 -6.19
CA PRO A 142 8.49 -22.52 -6.04
C PRO A 142 7.72 -22.05 -4.79
N VAL A 143 8.43 -21.75 -3.70
CA VAL A 143 7.83 -21.23 -2.46
C VAL A 143 7.42 -19.77 -2.64
N HIS A 144 8.31 -18.95 -3.22
CA HIS A 144 8.08 -17.53 -3.42
C HIS A 144 6.93 -17.28 -4.40
N ASP A 145 6.94 -17.92 -5.58
CA ASP A 145 5.87 -17.79 -6.57
C ASP A 145 4.53 -18.27 -6.01
N LYS A 146 4.51 -19.38 -5.28
CA LYS A 146 3.27 -19.84 -4.62
C LYS A 146 2.71 -18.78 -3.64
N SER A 147 3.58 -18.15 -2.86
CA SER A 147 3.20 -17.05 -1.97
C SER A 147 2.66 -15.85 -2.76
N ASN A 148 3.37 -15.42 -3.80
CA ASN A 148 2.97 -14.31 -4.68
C ASN A 148 1.62 -14.57 -5.33
N ARG A 149 1.42 -15.75 -5.93
CA ARG A 149 0.17 -16.14 -6.61
C ARG A 149 -1.00 -16.23 -5.63
N ALA A 150 -0.78 -16.71 -4.40
CA ALA A 150 -1.80 -16.71 -3.36
C ALA A 150 -2.18 -15.29 -2.95
N TRP A 151 -1.20 -14.40 -2.78
CA TRP A 151 -1.44 -12.99 -2.50
C TRP A 151 -2.21 -12.30 -3.63
N ILE A 152 -1.80 -12.50 -4.89
CA ILE A 152 -2.46 -11.95 -6.08
C ILE A 152 -3.92 -12.38 -6.15
N ALA A 153 -4.21 -13.67 -5.95
CA ALA A 153 -5.57 -14.18 -5.98
C ALA A 153 -6.44 -13.49 -4.92
N ARG A 154 -5.92 -13.37 -3.68
CA ARG A 154 -6.64 -12.72 -2.57
C ARG A 154 -6.86 -11.23 -2.81
N ALA A 155 -5.82 -10.50 -3.26
CA ALA A 155 -5.94 -9.08 -3.57
C ALA A 155 -6.91 -8.84 -4.73
N SER A 156 -6.90 -9.69 -5.76
CA SER A 156 -7.83 -9.61 -6.90
C SER A 156 -9.28 -9.85 -6.46
N ASP A 157 -9.54 -10.85 -5.62
CA ASP A 157 -10.88 -11.12 -5.08
C ASP A 157 -11.39 -9.93 -4.24
N LEU A 158 -10.52 -9.32 -3.44
CA LEU A 158 -10.84 -8.16 -2.62
C LEU A 158 -11.08 -6.90 -3.46
N ASP A 159 -10.26 -6.66 -4.49
CA ASP A 159 -10.45 -5.53 -5.41
C ASP A 159 -11.75 -5.68 -6.21
N ALA A 160 -12.07 -6.90 -6.67
CA ALA A 160 -13.33 -7.18 -7.34
C ALA A 160 -14.54 -6.93 -6.43
N ALA A 161 -14.42 -7.22 -5.12
CA ALA A 161 -15.50 -7.06 -4.16
C ALA A 161 -15.70 -5.61 -3.68
N TYR A 162 -14.62 -4.87 -3.42
CA TYR A 162 -14.67 -3.60 -2.69
C TYR A 162 -13.95 -2.44 -3.38
N GLY A 163 -13.10 -2.74 -4.37
CA GLY A 163 -12.21 -1.75 -4.97
C GLY A 163 -12.93 -0.58 -5.61
N ALA A 164 -14.12 -0.80 -6.20
CA ALA A 164 -14.91 0.26 -6.86
C ALA A 164 -15.31 1.37 -5.89
N GLU A 165 -15.78 1.00 -4.71
CA GLU A 165 -16.18 1.97 -3.68
C GLU A 165 -14.98 2.64 -3.03
N ILE A 166 -13.88 1.89 -2.84
CA ILE A 166 -12.62 2.45 -2.31
C ILE A 166 -12.07 3.48 -3.29
N GLN A 167 -11.99 3.14 -4.58
CA GLN A 167 -11.55 4.07 -5.62
C GLN A 167 -12.39 5.35 -5.61
N ALA A 168 -13.72 5.24 -5.65
CA ALA A 168 -14.61 6.40 -5.68
C ALA A 168 -14.46 7.29 -4.43
N ALA A 169 -14.28 6.68 -3.25
CA ALA A 169 -14.04 7.44 -2.03
C ALA A 169 -12.69 8.17 -2.05
N VAL A 170 -11.62 7.49 -2.49
CA VAL A 170 -10.28 8.08 -2.59
C VAL A 170 -10.26 9.20 -3.64
N GLU A 171 -10.82 9.00 -4.83
CA GLU A 171 -10.86 10.04 -5.88
C GLU A 171 -11.65 11.28 -5.44
N ARG A 172 -12.74 11.09 -4.69
CA ARG A 172 -13.51 12.19 -4.12
C ARG A 172 -12.68 12.98 -3.11
N ASP A 173 -12.04 12.30 -2.17
CA ASP A 173 -11.35 12.94 -1.04
C ASP A 173 -9.96 13.47 -1.42
N MET A 174 -9.37 12.99 -2.52
CA MET A 174 -8.11 13.50 -3.08
C MET A 174 -8.32 14.48 -4.25
N GLU A 175 -9.57 14.68 -4.68
CA GLU A 175 -9.95 15.49 -5.84
C GLU A 175 -9.19 15.13 -7.13
N ALA A 176 -8.76 13.86 -7.28
CA ALA A 176 -7.90 13.40 -8.36
C ALA A 176 -8.28 11.98 -8.82
N PRO A 177 -8.37 11.72 -10.13
CA PRO A 177 -8.70 10.39 -10.65
C PRO A 177 -7.49 9.46 -10.66
N PHE A 178 -7.72 8.15 -10.52
CA PHE A 178 -6.70 7.15 -10.85
C PHE A 178 -6.44 7.09 -12.36
N PRO A 179 -5.30 6.54 -12.83
CA PRO A 179 -5.05 6.41 -14.26
C PRO A 179 -6.05 5.45 -14.90
N SER A 180 -6.43 5.73 -16.16
CA SER A 180 -7.32 4.85 -16.92
C SER A 180 -6.61 3.62 -17.51
N GLY A 181 -5.28 3.66 -17.59
CA GLY A 181 -4.46 2.52 -18.02
C GLY A 181 -4.20 1.54 -16.89
N PRO A 182 -3.87 0.28 -17.19
CA PRO A 182 -3.49 -0.68 -16.17
C PRO A 182 -2.21 -0.25 -15.45
N ILE A 183 -2.23 -0.29 -14.13
CA ILE A 183 -1.03 -0.08 -13.31
C ILE A 183 -0.32 -1.43 -13.21
N ARG A 184 0.97 -1.46 -13.59
CA ARG A 184 1.80 -2.65 -13.40
C ARG A 184 2.04 -2.86 -11.90
N THR A 185 1.75 -4.07 -11.41
CA THR A 185 1.91 -4.45 -10.00
C THR A 185 2.72 -5.74 -9.90
N ASP A 186 4.01 -5.61 -9.58
CA ASP A 186 4.89 -6.75 -9.33
C ASP A 186 4.75 -7.22 -7.89
N VAL A 187 4.45 -8.50 -7.71
CA VAL A 187 4.41 -9.15 -6.40
C VAL A 187 5.69 -9.94 -6.22
N VAL A 188 6.42 -9.60 -5.17
CA VAL A 188 7.66 -10.25 -4.78
C VAL A 188 7.53 -10.81 -3.37
N PHE A 189 8.33 -11.82 -3.03
CA PHE A 189 8.23 -12.45 -1.71
C PHE A 189 8.46 -11.46 -0.56
N ASP A 190 9.54 -10.67 -0.65
CA ASP A 190 9.84 -9.55 0.25
C ASP A 190 10.55 -8.47 -0.57
N THR A 191 10.46 -7.21 -0.17
CA THR A 191 11.06 -6.09 -0.91
C THR A 191 12.47 -5.74 -0.44
N GLY A 192 12.89 -6.27 0.71
CA GLY A 192 14.14 -5.87 1.35
C GLY A 192 14.12 -4.46 1.96
N SER A 193 12.94 -3.82 1.98
CA SER A 193 12.72 -2.52 2.59
C SER A 193 11.89 -2.64 3.86
N ARG A 194 12.23 -1.83 4.86
CA ARG A 194 11.40 -1.69 6.08
C ARG A 194 9.98 -1.21 5.73
N GLN A 195 9.84 -0.37 4.71
CA GLN A 195 8.55 0.21 4.32
C GLN A 195 7.54 -0.85 3.82
N GLY A 196 8.03 -1.96 3.27
CA GLY A 196 7.18 -3.00 2.68
C GLY A 196 6.98 -2.72 1.21
N ALA A 197 5.76 -2.35 0.81
CA ALA A 197 5.48 -1.98 -0.57
C ALA A 197 6.08 -0.62 -0.94
N TYR A 198 6.20 -0.38 -2.25
CA TYR A 198 6.59 0.91 -2.79
C TYR A 198 6.14 1.04 -4.26
N THR A 199 6.11 2.28 -4.74
CA THR A 199 5.75 2.62 -6.11
C THR A 199 6.81 3.50 -6.75
N ASP A 200 7.26 3.12 -7.95
CA ASP A 200 8.03 3.95 -8.88
C ASP A 200 7.27 4.11 -10.21
N GLU A 201 7.79 3.57 -11.32
CA GLU A 201 7.03 3.38 -12.57
C GLU A 201 6.07 2.18 -12.48
N GLN A 202 6.24 1.34 -11.46
CA GLN A 202 5.42 0.18 -11.16
C GLN A 202 5.21 0.06 -9.64
N ILE A 203 4.12 -0.59 -9.24
CA ILE A 203 3.90 -0.97 -7.84
C ILE A 203 4.69 -2.25 -7.55
N VAL A 204 5.34 -2.32 -6.40
CA VAL A 204 5.98 -3.54 -5.89
C VAL A 204 5.40 -3.91 -4.52
N MET A 205 4.75 -5.08 -4.44
CA MET A 205 4.07 -5.57 -3.22
C MET A 205 4.79 -6.78 -2.61
N PRO A 206 4.98 -6.83 -1.27
CA PRO A 206 5.56 -7.98 -0.58
C PRO A 206 4.50 -9.03 -0.21
N SER A 207 4.60 -10.24 -0.75
CA SER A 207 3.64 -11.32 -0.47
C SER A 207 3.86 -12.03 0.86
N ALA A 208 5.09 -12.07 1.39
CA ALA A 208 5.42 -12.80 2.62
C ALA A 208 5.20 -11.99 3.89
N ARG A 209 4.95 -10.68 3.77
CA ARG A 209 4.77 -9.79 4.90
C ARG A 209 3.40 -9.97 5.51
N VAL A 210 3.37 -10.39 6.77
CA VAL A 210 2.13 -10.66 7.53
C VAL A 210 1.26 -9.42 7.72
N ASP A 211 1.87 -8.23 7.71
CA ASP A 211 1.19 -6.93 7.80
C ASP A 211 0.61 -6.46 6.45
N TYR A 212 0.82 -7.20 5.36
CA TYR A 212 0.29 -6.95 4.01
C TYR A 212 -0.71 -8.01 3.55
N GLN A 213 -1.36 -8.73 4.48
CA GLN A 213 -2.30 -9.81 4.18
C GLN A 213 -3.76 -9.39 4.36
N ASP A 214 -4.67 -10.19 3.81
CA ASP A 214 -6.12 -10.01 3.93
C ASP A 214 -6.54 -8.57 3.56
N PHE A 215 -7.40 -7.90 4.33
CA PHE A 215 -7.87 -6.55 4.00
C PHE A 215 -6.76 -5.50 3.93
N ALA A 216 -5.64 -5.68 4.64
CA ALA A 216 -4.49 -4.78 4.53
C ALA A 216 -3.80 -4.89 3.17
N SER A 217 -3.91 -6.03 2.47
CA SER A 217 -3.43 -6.15 1.10
C SER A 217 -4.16 -5.19 0.15
N LEU A 218 -5.48 -5.02 0.35
CA LEU A 218 -6.31 -4.12 -0.44
C LEU A 218 -6.02 -2.65 -0.10
N GLU A 219 -5.98 -2.31 1.19
CA GLU A 219 -5.63 -0.95 1.65
C GLU A 219 -4.28 -0.51 1.06
N MET A 220 -3.25 -1.37 1.19
CA MET A 220 -1.91 -1.03 0.73
C MET A 220 -1.80 -1.04 -0.79
N LEU A 221 -2.55 -1.88 -1.52
CA LEU A 221 -2.59 -1.81 -2.98
C LEU A 221 -3.11 -0.45 -3.47
N TYR A 222 -4.19 0.04 -2.87
CA TYR A 222 -4.72 1.37 -3.21
C TYR A 222 -3.82 2.50 -2.71
N HIS A 223 -3.15 2.33 -1.56
CA HIS A 223 -2.13 3.28 -1.09
C HIS A 223 -1.04 3.44 -2.15
N GLU A 224 -0.45 2.33 -2.59
CA GLU A 224 0.59 2.36 -3.62
C GLU A 224 0.08 2.93 -4.95
N ALA A 225 -1.14 2.56 -5.36
CA ALA A 225 -1.75 3.08 -6.58
C ALA A 225 -1.92 4.60 -6.57
N THR A 226 -2.18 5.21 -5.40
CA THR A 226 -2.34 6.67 -5.32
C THR A 226 -1.05 7.44 -5.62
N HIS A 227 0.13 6.85 -5.40
CA HIS A 227 1.43 7.47 -5.76
C HIS A 227 1.60 7.68 -7.27
N THR A 228 0.77 7.06 -8.12
CA THR A 228 0.91 7.17 -9.58
C THR A 228 0.48 8.53 -10.14
N THR A 229 -0.63 9.08 -9.65
CA THR A 229 -1.28 10.31 -10.17
C THR A 229 -2.18 10.99 -9.14
N VAL A 230 -2.74 10.24 -8.19
CA VAL A 230 -3.78 10.73 -7.28
C VAL A 230 -3.22 11.69 -6.22
N THR A 231 -1.98 11.48 -5.77
CA THR A 231 -1.36 12.37 -4.77
C THR A 231 -0.82 13.67 -5.36
N GLU A 232 -0.61 13.77 -6.69
CA GLU A 232 0.05 14.91 -7.31
C GLU A 232 -0.60 16.27 -6.95
N PRO A 233 -1.95 16.45 -7.02
CA PRO A 233 -2.56 17.74 -6.71
C PRO A 233 -2.43 18.12 -5.23
N LEU A 234 -2.47 17.12 -4.34
CA LEU A 234 -2.29 17.31 -2.90
C LEU A 234 -0.84 17.73 -2.58
N GLU A 235 0.13 17.03 -3.16
CA GLU A 235 1.57 17.34 -3.04
C GLU A 235 1.84 18.77 -3.54
N GLU A 236 1.37 19.10 -4.74
CA GLU A 236 1.54 20.45 -5.32
C GLU A 236 0.91 21.55 -4.46
N ALA A 237 -0.29 21.31 -3.93
CA ALA A 237 -0.98 22.27 -3.07
C ALA A 237 -0.23 22.50 -1.75
N ILE A 238 0.26 21.42 -1.11
CA ILE A 238 1.04 21.50 0.13
C ILE A 238 2.34 22.23 -0.12
N ASP A 239 3.10 21.84 -1.15
CA ASP A 239 4.38 22.44 -1.51
C ASP A 239 4.26 23.93 -1.82
N THR A 240 3.24 24.30 -2.60
CA THR A 240 2.97 25.69 -2.96
C THR A 240 2.69 26.51 -1.72
N HIS A 241 1.88 26.01 -0.79
CA HIS A 241 1.56 26.75 0.43
C HIS A 241 2.73 26.81 1.42
N LEU A 242 3.53 25.74 1.55
CA LEU A 242 4.77 25.75 2.33
C LEU A 242 5.74 26.80 1.81
N LYS A 243 5.96 26.87 0.49
CA LYS A 243 6.79 27.89 -0.17
C LYS A 243 6.26 29.31 0.10
N ASN A 244 4.96 29.52 -0.05
CA ASN A 244 4.33 30.83 0.16
C ASN A 244 4.37 31.30 1.62
N THR A 245 4.47 30.37 2.57
CA THR A 245 4.55 30.67 4.01
C THR A 245 5.98 30.67 4.55
N GLY A 246 6.99 30.48 3.70
CA GLY A 246 8.40 30.43 4.09
C GLY A 246 8.74 29.23 4.99
N ARG A 247 7.97 28.14 4.89
CA ARG A 247 8.14 26.90 5.65
C ARG A 247 8.91 25.89 4.81
N ASN A 248 9.56 24.92 5.47
CA ASN A 248 10.32 23.88 4.78
C ASN A 248 9.40 23.05 3.87
N PRO A 249 9.70 22.91 2.56
CA PRO A 249 8.93 22.07 1.65
C PRO A 249 8.97 20.57 2.01
N ASP A 250 10.00 20.11 2.71
CA ASP A 250 10.14 18.70 3.07
C ASP A 250 9.23 18.34 4.26
N SER A 251 7.93 18.19 3.97
CA SER A 251 6.92 17.79 4.95
C SER A 251 6.30 16.44 4.60
N ASP A 252 6.36 15.49 5.54
CA ASP A 252 5.63 14.22 5.44
C ASP A 252 4.10 14.38 5.46
N LEU A 253 3.58 15.61 5.60
CA LEU A 253 2.15 15.88 5.71
C LEU A 253 1.36 15.24 4.56
N TRP A 254 1.84 15.34 3.32
CA TRP A 254 1.15 14.74 2.16
C TRP A 254 1.02 13.22 2.32
N HIS A 255 2.08 12.55 2.81
CA HIS A 255 2.10 11.10 2.98
C HIS A 255 1.18 10.66 4.13
N VAL A 256 1.12 11.44 5.21
CA VAL A 256 0.17 11.20 6.32
C VAL A 256 -1.28 11.34 5.83
N VAL A 257 -1.58 12.38 5.04
CA VAL A 257 -2.90 12.60 4.44
C VAL A 257 -3.29 11.45 3.51
N GLN A 258 -2.35 10.98 2.68
CA GLN A 258 -2.54 9.80 1.82
C GLN A 258 -2.89 8.55 2.62
N PHE A 259 -2.08 8.20 3.62
CA PHE A 259 -2.35 7.05 4.49
C PHE A 259 -3.72 7.17 5.18
N TYR A 260 -4.03 8.34 5.72
CA TYR A 260 -5.29 8.57 6.41
C TYR A 260 -6.50 8.39 5.50
N THR A 261 -6.43 8.94 4.29
CA THR A 261 -7.55 8.93 3.34
C THR A 261 -7.81 7.53 2.81
N VAL A 262 -6.77 6.81 2.37
CA VAL A 262 -6.91 5.44 1.87
C VAL A 262 -7.36 4.48 2.98
N GLY A 263 -6.80 4.64 4.19
CA GLY A 263 -7.20 3.85 5.35
C GLY A 263 -8.66 4.08 5.74
N ALA A 264 -9.10 5.33 5.82
CA ALA A 264 -10.48 5.69 6.13
C ALA A 264 -11.46 5.18 5.05
N ALA A 265 -11.15 5.37 3.77
CA ALA A 265 -11.96 4.86 2.67
C ALA A 265 -12.11 3.33 2.75
N THR A 266 -11.01 2.62 2.98
CA THR A 266 -11.01 1.16 3.11
C THR A 266 -11.82 0.71 4.32
N HIS A 267 -11.59 1.32 5.49
CA HIS A 267 -12.34 1.05 6.71
C HIS A 267 -13.85 1.23 6.51
N ASP A 268 -14.28 2.35 5.95
CA ASP A 268 -15.71 2.69 5.82
C ASP A 268 -16.42 1.77 4.82
N VAL A 269 -15.78 1.44 3.69
CA VAL A 269 -16.30 0.47 2.73
C VAL A 269 -16.46 -0.89 3.41
N LEU A 270 -15.41 -1.39 4.06
CA LEU A 270 -15.45 -2.68 4.75
C LEU A 270 -16.51 -2.72 5.87
N ALA A 271 -16.67 -1.63 6.62
CA ALA A 271 -17.69 -1.52 7.65
C ALA A 271 -19.11 -1.63 7.06
N ARG A 272 -19.40 -0.96 5.94
CA ARG A 272 -20.69 -1.07 5.22
C ARG A 272 -20.96 -2.49 4.73
N HIS A 273 -19.91 -3.24 4.40
CA HIS A 273 -19.97 -4.65 3.99
C HIS A 273 -19.87 -5.64 5.17
N GLY A 274 -20.20 -5.20 6.38
CA GLY A 274 -20.29 -6.06 7.56
C GLY A 274 -18.94 -6.50 8.13
N LYS A 275 -17.87 -5.73 7.88
CA LYS A 275 -16.53 -5.92 8.44
C LYS A 275 -16.10 -4.71 9.31
N PRO A 276 -16.91 -4.27 10.29
CA PRO A 276 -16.64 -3.05 11.07
C PRO A 276 -15.43 -3.16 12.02
N GLY A 277 -14.87 -4.36 12.21
CA GLY A 277 -13.70 -4.58 13.06
C GLY A 277 -12.36 -4.49 12.33
N TYR A 278 -12.35 -4.05 11.07
CA TYR A 278 -11.09 -3.82 10.38
C TYR A 278 -10.36 -2.63 11.00
N GLU A 279 -9.09 -2.82 11.35
CA GLU A 279 -8.20 -1.75 11.82
C GLU A 279 -7.27 -1.38 10.66
N THR A 280 -7.14 -0.09 10.35
CA THR A 280 -6.33 0.37 9.21
C THR A 280 -4.87 -0.01 9.38
N TYR A 281 -4.12 -0.10 8.29
CA TYR A 281 -2.69 -0.42 8.36
C TYR A 281 -1.95 0.57 9.25
N ALA A 282 -2.21 1.87 9.08
CA ALA A 282 -1.53 2.92 9.85
C ALA A 282 -1.84 2.85 11.36
N ASP A 283 -3.09 2.56 11.75
CA ASP A 283 -3.48 2.36 13.15
C ASP A 283 -2.82 1.13 13.75
N LYS A 284 -2.93 -0.02 13.08
CA LYS A 284 -2.37 -1.30 13.53
C LYS A 284 -0.85 -1.27 13.67
N ARG A 285 -0.18 -0.45 12.85
CA ARG A 285 1.28 -0.22 12.90
C ARG A 285 1.69 0.89 13.86
N GLY A 286 0.74 1.57 14.50
CA GLY A 286 0.98 2.65 15.45
C GLY A 286 1.60 3.88 14.82
N LEU A 287 1.39 4.13 13.52
CA LEU A 287 2.02 5.25 12.80
C LEU A 287 1.52 6.59 13.33
N TYR A 288 0.22 6.72 13.57
CA TYR A 288 -0.42 7.93 14.09
C TYR A 288 -0.14 8.20 15.57
N THR A 289 0.28 7.19 16.33
CA THR A 289 0.73 7.35 17.72
C THR A 289 2.25 7.47 17.84
N GLY A 290 2.97 7.13 16.76
CA GLY A 290 4.42 7.15 16.69
C GLY A 290 4.91 8.35 15.89
N TYR A 291 5.63 8.07 14.80
CA TYR A 291 6.32 9.08 14.00
C TYR A 291 5.39 10.18 13.45
N TRP A 292 4.14 9.85 13.12
CA TRP A 292 3.18 10.82 12.57
C TRP A 292 2.26 11.47 13.60
N ALA A 293 2.43 11.19 14.90
CA ALA A 293 1.64 11.83 15.95
C ALA A 293 1.58 13.37 15.85
N PRO A 294 2.65 14.09 15.48
CA PRO A 294 2.60 15.55 15.33
C PRO A 294 1.65 16.06 14.22
N PHE A 295 1.33 15.25 13.22
CA PHE A 295 0.44 15.63 12.11
C PHE A 295 -1.04 15.41 12.44
N MET A 296 -1.36 14.52 13.38
CA MET A 296 -2.75 14.15 13.66
C MET A 296 -3.66 15.30 14.13
N PRO A 297 -3.20 16.32 14.87
CA PRO A 297 -4.04 17.48 15.18
C PRO A 297 -4.54 18.24 13.93
N VAL A 298 -3.69 18.37 12.90
CA VAL A 298 -4.08 19.07 11.66
C VAL A 298 -4.96 18.19 10.76
N ILE A 299 -4.69 16.88 10.71
CA ILE A 299 -5.58 15.91 10.04
C ILE A 299 -6.99 15.97 10.66
N ASN A 300 -7.07 15.92 11.99
CA ASN A 300 -8.36 15.89 12.69
C ASN A 300 -9.15 17.19 12.58
N SER A 301 -8.48 18.35 12.55
CA SER A 301 -9.13 19.66 12.56
C SER A 301 -9.41 20.26 11.18
N ALA A 302 -8.72 19.80 10.13
CA ALA A 302 -8.85 20.33 8.78
C ALA A 302 -9.19 19.22 7.76
N TRP A 303 -8.34 18.20 7.60
CA TRP A 303 -8.54 17.18 6.57
C TRP A 303 -9.87 16.42 6.71
N ARG A 304 -10.25 16.03 7.93
CA ARG A 304 -11.54 15.35 8.17
C ARG A 304 -12.75 16.19 7.78
N ARG A 305 -12.66 17.53 7.90
CA ARG A 305 -13.73 18.44 7.49
C ARG A 305 -13.83 18.51 5.97
N HIS A 306 -12.70 18.41 5.28
CA HIS A 306 -12.68 18.26 3.82
C HIS A 306 -13.35 16.95 3.38
N MET A 307 -12.95 15.81 3.96
CA MET A 307 -13.57 14.51 3.67
C MET A 307 -15.08 14.48 4.00
N ALA A 308 -15.53 15.29 4.95
CA ALA A 308 -16.95 15.48 5.28
C ALA A 308 -17.69 16.45 4.33
N GLY A 309 -17.00 17.06 3.37
CA GLY A 309 -17.54 18.05 2.43
C GLY A 309 -17.81 19.43 3.03
N GLU A 310 -17.27 19.72 4.23
CA GLU A 310 -17.48 21.01 4.91
C GLU A 310 -16.59 22.13 4.35
N ILE A 311 -15.41 21.77 3.82
CA ILE A 311 -14.44 22.66 3.19
C ILE A 311 -13.81 21.97 1.97
N ASP A 312 -13.30 22.74 1.02
CA ASP A 312 -12.57 22.19 -0.14
C ASP A 312 -11.13 21.78 0.24
N MET A 313 -10.47 21.00 -0.64
CA MET A 313 -9.11 20.51 -0.40
C MET A 313 -8.12 21.66 -0.19
N ARG A 314 -8.27 22.75 -0.95
CA ARG A 314 -7.37 23.92 -0.89
C ARG A 314 -7.42 24.58 0.49
N GLU A 315 -8.60 24.81 1.03
CA GLU A 315 -8.78 25.39 2.36
C GLU A 315 -8.29 24.44 3.46
N ALA A 316 -8.49 23.12 3.30
CA ALA A 316 -7.94 22.14 4.23
C ALA A 316 -6.41 22.15 4.24
N VAL A 317 -5.77 22.12 3.07
CA VAL A 317 -4.30 22.20 2.92
C VAL A 317 -3.77 23.47 3.57
N LYS A 318 -4.38 24.63 3.28
CA LYS A 318 -4.02 25.89 3.91
C LYS A 318 -4.08 25.79 5.45
N GLN A 319 -5.20 25.32 6.00
CA GLN A 319 -5.35 25.19 7.46
C GLN A 319 -4.36 24.21 8.07
N MET A 320 -4.05 23.11 7.39
CA MET A 320 -3.07 22.13 7.88
C MET A 320 -1.68 22.75 7.94
N VAL A 321 -1.21 23.34 6.84
CA VAL A 321 0.14 23.90 6.76
C VAL A 321 0.32 25.10 7.70
N ASP A 322 -0.67 25.99 7.79
CA ASP A 322 -0.63 27.15 8.70
C ASP A 322 -0.51 26.74 10.18
N ARG A 323 -1.01 25.54 10.53
CA ARG A 323 -1.06 25.02 11.91
C ARG A 323 0.01 23.97 12.22
N LEU A 324 0.80 23.56 11.24
CA LEU A 324 1.94 22.70 11.50
C LEU A 324 2.85 23.36 12.56
N PRO A 325 3.57 22.59 13.39
CA PRO A 325 4.61 23.16 14.24
C PRO A 325 5.61 23.96 13.39
N ALA A 326 6.11 25.09 13.91
CA ALA A 326 7.25 25.75 13.29
C ALA A 326 8.45 24.80 13.37
N GLN A 327 9.16 24.64 12.26
CA GLN A 327 10.43 23.91 12.21
C GLN A 327 11.57 24.80 12.68
#